data_AF-A0A1D9P9Z4-F1
#
_entry.id   AF-A0A1D9P9Z4-F1
#
_cell.length_a   1.000
_cell.length_b   1.000
_cell.length_c   1.000
_cell.angle_alpha   90.00
_cell.angle_beta   90.00
_cell.angle_gamma   90.00
#
_symmetry.space_group_name_H-M   'P 1'
#
loop_
_entity.id
_entity.type
_entity.pdbx_description
1 polymer ?
#
loop_
_entity_poly.entity_id
_entity_poly.type
_entity_poly.pdbx_seq_one_letter_code
_entity_poly.pdbx_strand_id
1 'polypeptide(L)'
;MKRNQLIVLIIPLSMLMANCSSAKKGKDYVEAKKISYTADVKPIITNSCTPCHMPPQGRKEPFENYEQVKEHIAAIIARVKLPQDDRKFMPPVNKKPALTNEQVAILVQWQQQNMPQ
;
A
#
# COMPACT_ATOMS: atom_id res chain seq x y z
N MET A 1 2.62 38.78 75.53
CA MET A 1 3.94 38.22 75.88
C MET A 1 4.06 36.81 75.33
N LYS A 2 5.28 36.40 74.93
CA LYS A 2 5.71 35.19 74.18
C LYS A 2 5.49 35.35 72.67
N ARG A 3 6.46 35.74 71.82
CA ARG A 3 7.90 35.42 71.66
C ARG A 3 8.16 33.94 71.38
N ASN A 4 8.16 33.57 70.10
CA ASN A 4 9.32 32.95 69.45
C ASN A 4 9.11 32.77 67.93
N GLN A 5 10.01 33.41 67.17
CA GLN A 5 10.37 33.09 65.79
C GLN A 5 11.32 31.87 65.75
N LEU A 6 11.69 31.44 64.51
CA LEU A 6 12.68 30.41 64.09
C LEU A 6 11.99 29.07 63.78
N ILE A 7 12.00 28.49 62.57
CA ILE A 7 13.06 28.23 61.57
C ILE A 7 12.33 27.83 60.25
N VAL A 8 12.46 28.58 59.14
CA VAL A 8 13.42 28.38 58.02
C VAL A 8 12.97 27.29 57.01
N LEU A 9 12.82 27.75 55.74
CA LEU A 9 12.83 27.03 54.45
C LEU A 9 11.88 25.80 54.34
N ILE A 10 10.97 25.74 53.37
CA ILE A 10 11.28 25.30 51.99
C ILE A 10 10.33 25.97 50.98
N ILE A 11 10.91 26.89 50.23
CA ILE A 11 10.72 27.30 48.82
C ILE A 11 9.46 26.76 48.08
N PRO A 12 8.63 27.64 47.47
CA PRO A 12 7.58 27.25 46.55
C PRO A 12 8.23 26.82 45.21
N LEU A 13 8.20 25.52 44.90
CA LEU A 13 8.62 25.00 43.58
C LEU A 13 7.51 25.26 42.54
N SER A 14 7.27 26.53 42.28
CA SER A 14 6.38 27.01 41.23
C SER A 14 7.17 27.90 40.28
N MET A 15 8.08 27.33 39.50
CA MET A 15 8.45 27.88 38.19
C MET A 15 9.42 26.97 37.43
N LEU A 16 9.20 26.94 36.11
CA LEU A 16 10.14 26.59 35.03
C LEU A 16 10.25 25.11 34.63
N MET A 17 9.24 24.63 33.89
CA MET A 17 9.48 23.80 32.70
C MET A 17 8.65 24.30 31.51
N ALA A 18 8.97 25.51 31.06
CA ALA A 18 8.64 25.99 29.72
C ALA A 18 9.89 25.84 28.85
N ASN A 19 10.09 24.65 28.27
CA ASN A 19 10.81 24.42 27.00
C ASN A 19 10.92 22.91 26.70
N CYS A 20 9.78 22.26 26.46
CA CYS A 20 9.82 21.16 25.51
C CYS A 20 9.98 21.78 24.13
N SER A 21 11.23 21.93 23.69
CA SER A 21 11.58 22.15 22.30
C SER A 21 10.79 21.13 21.49
N SER A 22 9.86 21.63 20.67
CA SER A 22 9.13 20.82 19.70
C SER A 22 10.17 20.10 18.87
N ALA A 23 10.36 18.82 19.15
CA ALA A 23 11.20 17.95 18.36
C ALA A 23 10.58 17.98 16.95
N LYS A 24 11.18 18.74 16.04
CA LYS A 24 10.92 18.62 14.61
C LYS A 24 11.36 17.21 14.24
N LYS A 25 10.44 16.26 14.42
CA LYS A 25 10.55 14.91 13.91
C LYS A 25 10.49 15.09 12.40
N GLY A 26 11.65 15.15 11.77
CA GLY A 26 11.81 15.00 10.33
C GLY A 26 11.17 13.68 9.96
N LYS A 27 9.89 13.73 9.61
CA LYS A 27 9.28 12.68 8.83
C LYS A 27 9.81 12.97 7.43
N ASP A 28 10.82 12.22 7.00
CA ASP A 28 10.94 11.91 5.58
C ASP A 28 9.73 11.05 5.24
N TYR A 29 8.56 11.69 5.14
CA TYR A 29 7.41 11.09 4.50
C TYR A 29 7.77 11.03 3.02
N VAL A 30 8.26 9.88 2.57
CA VAL A 30 8.26 9.58 1.15
C VAL A 30 6.79 9.54 0.76
N GLU A 31 6.33 10.58 0.07
CA GLU A 31 4.98 10.62 -0.44
C GLU A 31 4.77 9.37 -1.31
N ALA A 32 3.78 8.56 -0.94
CA ALA A 32 3.53 7.29 -1.61
C ALA A 32 3.24 7.57 -3.08
N LYS A 33 4.03 6.98 -3.98
CA LYS A 33 3.87 7.14 -5.43
C LYS A 33 2.40 6.88 -5.81
N LYS A 34 1.79 7.84 -6.51
CA LYS A 34 0.47 7.67 -7.11
C LYS A 34 0.57 6.65 -8.24
N ILE A 35 -0.20 5.57 -8.13
CA ILE A 35 -0.26 4.48 -9.11
C ILE A 35 -1.49 4.69 -9.96
N SER A 36 -1.38 4.67 -11.30
CA SER A 36 -2.54 4.77 -12.20
C SER A 36 -2.74 3.53 -13.05
N TYR A 37 -3.96 3.32 -13.53
CA TYR A 37 -4.23 2.20 -14.42
C TYR A 37 -3.40 2.32 -15.70
N THR A 38 -3.44 3.48 -16.34
CA THR A 38 -2.83 3.69 -17.65
C THR A 38 -1.31 3.56 -17.62
N ALA A 39 -0.66 4.11 -16.60
CA ALA A 39 0.80 4.14 -16.53
C ALA A 39 1.41 2.87 -15.93
N ASP A 40 0.78 2.31 -14.89
CA ASP A 40 1.42 1.28 -14.07
C ASP A 40 0.75 -0.11 -14.21
N VAL A 41 -0.59 -0.17 -14.26
CA VAL A 41 -1.32 -1.44 -14.26
C VAL A 41 -1.47 -2.03 -15.66
N LYS A 42 -1.85 -1.21 -16.64
CA LYS A 42 -2.12 -1.64 -18.02
C LYS A 42 -0.94 -2.40 -18.65
N PRO A 43 0.34 -2.01 -18.46
CA PRO A 43 1.47 -2.80 -18.96
C PRO A 43 1.53 -4.21 -18.35
N ILE A 44 1.24 -4.35 -17.06
CA ILE A 44 1.23 -5.65 -16.36
C ILE A 44 0.13 -6.54 -16.92
N ILE A 45 -1.09 -5.99 -17.05
CA ILE A 45 -2.26 -6.73 -17.55
C ILE A 45 -2.07 -7.14 -19.01
N THR A 46 -1.63 -6.20 -19.87
CA THR A 46 -1.39 -6.46 -21.30
C THR A 46 -0.32 -7.53 -21.51
N ASN A 47 0.74 -7.51 -20.70
CA ASN A 47 1.75 -8.56 -20.82
C ASN A 47 1.23 -9.88 -20.25
N SER A 48 0.74 -9.89 -19.01
CA SER A 48 0.61 -11.11 -18.22
C SER A 48 -0.75 -11.79 -18.29
N CYS A 49 -1.79 -11.06 -18.69
CA CYS A 49 -3.17 -11.52 -18.60
C CYS A 49 -3.84 -11.60 -19.96
N THR A 50 -3.80 -10.52 -20.75
CA THR A 50 -4.55 -10.44 -22.02
C THR A 50 -4.23 -11.54 -23.03
N PRO A 51 -3.01 -12.13 -23.13
CA PRO A 51 -2.75 -13.24 -24.07
C PRO A 51 -3.66 -14.47 -23.90
N CYS A 52 -4.36 -14.60 -22.76
CA CYS A 52 -5.37 -15.63 -22.53
C CYS A 52 -6.74 -15.08 -22.10
N HIS A 53 -6.78 -13.84 -21.64
CA HIS A 53 -7.96 -13.12 -21.13
C HIS A 53 -8.34 -11.97 -22.09
N MET A 54 -8.63 -12.28 -23.35
CA MET A 54 -9.07 -11.32 -24.38
C MET A 54 -10.22 -11.89 -25.24
N PRO A 55 -11.13 -11.08 -25.80
CA PRO A 55 -12.08 -11.50 -26.84
C PRO A 55 -11.51 -11.34 -28.27
N PRO A 56 -12.05 -12.06 -29.27
CA PRO A 56 -12.82 -13.29 -29.13
C PRO A 56 -11.91 -14.48 -28.73
N GLN A 57 -10.59 -14.29 -28.71
CA GLN A 57 -9.60 -15.33 -28.43
C GLN A 57 -9.28 -15.42 -26.94
N GLY A 58 -10.07 -16.19 -26.21
CA GLY A 58 -9.85 -16.38 -24.78
C GLY A 58 -11.04 -17.10 -24.20
N ARG A 59 -10.79 -18.16 -23.42
CA ARG A 59 -11.88 -18.97 -22.83
C ARG A 59 -12.25 -18.50 -21.42
N LYS A 60 -11.89 -17.27 -21.07
CA LYS A 60 -11.92 -16.71 -19.71
C LYS A 60 -12.33 -15.23 -19.75
N GLU A 61 -12.64 -14.70 -18.58
CA GLU A 61 -12.98 -13.28 -18.35
C GLU A 61 -12.00 -12.34 -19.09
N PRO A 62 -12.46 -11.41 -19.93
CA PRO A 62 -11.59 -10.47 -20.63
C PRO A 62 -11.03 -9.39 -19.69
N PHE A 63 -9.77 -8.99 -19.91
CA PHE A 63 -9.07 -7.95 -19.14
C PHE A 63 -8.41 -6.91 -20.06
N GLU A 64 -9.14 -6.37 -21.02
CA GLU A 64 -8.59 -5.47 -22.05
C GLU A 64 -8.69 -3.98 -21.69
N ASN A 65 -9.55 -3.65 -20.73
CA ASN A 65 -9.80 -2.26 -20.35
C ASN A 65 -9.86 -2.07 -18.83
N TYR A 66 -9.85 -0.80 -18.45
CA TYR A 66 -9.85 -0.36 -17.05
C TYR A 66 -11.02 -0.92 -16.25
N GLU A 67 -12.25 -0.86 -16.78
CA GLU A 67 -13.44 -1.29 -16.04
C GLU A 67 -13.40 -2.79 -15.73
N GLN A 68 -13.01 -3.62 -16.70
CA GLN A 68 -12.84 -5.06 -16.49
C GLN A 68 -11.78 -5.36 -15.42
N VAL A 69 -10.61 -4.73 -15.50
CA VAL A 69 -9.53 -4.97 -14.54
C VAL A 69 -9.91 -4.48 -13.14
N LYS A 70 -10.59 -3.32 -13.07
CA LYS A 70 -11.09 -2.72 -11.83
C LYS A 70 -12.13 -3.62 -11.15
N GLU A 71 -13.09 -4.14 -11.92
CA GLU A 71 -14.13 -5.04 -11.42
C GLU A 71 -13.53 -6.32 -10.82
N HIS A 72 -12.44 -6.82 -11.41
CA HIS A 72 -11.84 -8.10 -11.03
C HIS A 72 -10.54 -8.00 -10.22
N ILE A 73 -10.09 -6.81 -9.82
CA ILE A 73 -8.76 -6.63 -9.21
C ILE A 73 -8.53 -7.51 -7.97
N ALA A 74 -9.55 -7.67 -7.12
CA ALA A 74 -9.45 -8.47 -5.91
C ALA A 74 -9.21 -9.96 -6.25
N ALA A 75 -9.92 -10.47 -7.26
CA ALA A 75 -9.76 -11.84 -7.73
C ALA A 75 -8.40 -12.02 -8.44
N ILE A 76 -7.95 -11.04 -9.22
CA ILE A 76 -6.63 -11.05 -9.86
C ILE A 76 -5.54 -11.16 -8.78
N ILE A 77 -5.55 -10.25 -7.79
CA ILE A 77 -4.59 -10.24 -6.69
C ILE A 77 -4.60 -11.56 -5.92
N ALA A 78 -5.78 -12.11 -5.63
CA ALA A 78 -5.90 -13.38 -4.92
C ALA A 78 -5.21 -14.52 -5.68
N ARG A 79 -5.31 -14.55 -7.02
CA ARG A 79 -4.75 -15.63 -7.84
C ARG A 79 -3.26 -15.51 -8.10
N VAL A 80 -2.76 -14.30 -8.33
CA VAL A 80 -1.31 -14.08 -8.56
C VAL A 80 -0.48 -14.24 -7.29
N LYS A 81 -1.12 -14.25 -6.11
CA LYS A 81 -0.49 -14.49 -4.81
C LYS A 81 -0.55 -15.94 -4.34
N LEU A 82 -1.20 -16.83 -5.07
CA LEU A 82 -1.24 -18.25 -4.71
C LEU A 82 0.17 -18.86 -4.78
N PRO A 83 0.43 -19.96 -4.06
CA PRO A 83 1.58 -20.81 -4.31
C PRO A 83 1.62 -21.24 -5.79
N GLN A 84 2.82 -21.32 -6.38
CA GLN A 84 2.96 -21.65 -7.81
C GLN A 84 2.55 -23.09 -8.15
N ASP A 85 2.52 -23.99 -7.16
CA ASP A 85 2.00 -25.36 -7.28
C ASP A 85 0.46 -25.43 -7.17
N ASP A 86 -0.20 -24.34 -6.78
CA ASP A 86 -1.66 -24.26 -6.78
C ASP A 86 -2.19 -24.21 -8.22
N ARG A 87 -3.12 -25.11 -8.55
CA ARG A 87 -3.75 -25.19 -9.89
C ARG A 87 -4.51 -23.92 -10.28
N LYS A 88 -4.87 -23.06 -9.32
CA LYS A 88 -5.55 -21.78 -9.55
C LYS A 88 -4.56 -20.61 -9.69
N PHE A 89 -3.26 -20.81 -9.44
CA PHE A 89 -2.24 -19.78 -9.66
C PHE A 89 -2.34 -19.22 -11.07
N MET A 90 -2.18 -17.90 -11.18
CA MET A 90 -2.18 -17.20 -12.46
C MET A 90 -0.95 -16.28 -12.55
N PRO A 91 -0.31 -16.18 -13.73
CA PRO A 91 -0.55 -17.00 -14.93
C PRO A 91 -0.22 -18.49 -14.69
N PRO A 92 -0.78 -19.43 -15.48
CA PRO A 92 -0.41 -20.83 -15.34
C PRO A 92 1.10 -21.01 -15.55
N VAL A 93 1.77 -21.66 -14.61
CA VAL A 93 3.24 -21.76 -14.56
C VAL A 93 3.87 -22.36 -15.82
N ASN A 94 3.13 -23.21 -16.54
CA ASN A 94 3.55 -23.84 -17.78
C ASN A 94 3.27 -23.00 -19.04
N LYS A 95 2.69 -21.80 -18.90
CA LYS A 95 2.33 -20.91 -20.01
C LYS A 95 3.05 -19.58 -19.95
N LYS A 96 3.25 -19.01 -18.77
CA LYS A 96 3.93 -17.71 -18.60
C LYS A 96 4.58 -17.61 -17.21
N PRO A 97 5.71 -16.88 -17.06
CA PRO A 97 6.29 -16.62 -15.75
C PRO A 97 5.32 -15.95 -14.79
N ALA A 98 5.53 -16.19 -13.50
CA ALA A 98 4.88 -15.46 -12.41
C ALA A 98 5.18 -13.95 -12.51
N LEU A 99 4.26 -13.13 -11.98
CA LEU A 99 4.53 -11.72 -11.76
C LEU A 99 5.67 -11.56 -10.76
N THR A 100 6.48 -10.51 -10.92
CA THR A 100 7.46 -10.15 -9.89
C THR A 100 6.77 -9.59 -8.65
N ASN A 101 7.46 -9.57 -7.51
CA ASN A 101 6.93 -9.00 -6.28
C ASN A 101 6.53 -7.52 -6.46
N GLU A 102 7.31 -6.78 -7.25
CA GLU A 102 7.07 -5.37 -7.56
C GLU A 102 5.79 -5.20 -8.40
N GLN A 103 5.57 -6.07 -9.39
CA GLN A 103 4.35 -6.06 -10.18
C GLN A 103 3.11 -6.39 -9.34
N VAL A 104 3.21 -7.39 -8.46
CA VAL A 104 2.12 -7.70 -7.52
C VAL A 104 1.89 -6.53 -6.56
N ALA A 105 2.94 -5.85 -6.10
CA ALA A 105 2.83 -4.67 -5.25
C ALA A 105 2.11 -3.52 -5.96
N ILE A 106 2.38 -3.26 -7.24
CA ILE A 106 1.66 -2.27 -8.05
C ILE A 106 0.16 -2.56 -8.09
N LEU A 107 -0.24 -3.81 -8.33
CA LEU A 107 -1.67 -4.19 -8.36
C LEU A 107 -2.35 -3.95 -7.00
N VAL A 108 -1.67 -4.32 -5.90
CA VAL A 108 -2.16 -4.11 -4.53
C VAL A 108 -2.26 -2.62 -4.19
N GLN A 109 -1.24 -1.83 -4.52
CA GLN A 109 -1.23 -0.39 -4.26
C GLN A 109 -2.31 0.31 -5.09
N TRP A 110 -2.50 -0.07 -6.34
CA TRP A 110 -3.58 0.45 -7.17
C TRP A 110 -4.96 0.19 -6.55
N GLN A 111 -5.21 -1.04 -6.07
CA GLN A 111 -6.44 -1.36 -5.34
C GLN A 111 -6.61 -0.48 -4.09
N GLN A 112 -5.55 -0.32 -3.29
CA GLN A 112 -5.56 0.49 -2.05
C GLN A 112 -5.77 1.99 -2.32
N GLN A 113 -5.33 2.49 -3.47
CA GLN A 113 -5.52 3.87 -3.90
C GLN A 113 -6.90 4.12 -4.55
N ASN A 114 -7.84 3.18 -4.40
CA ASN A 114 -9.16 3.22 -5.02
C ASN A 114 -9.14 3.22 -6.56
N MET A 115 -8.14 2.52 -7.13
CA MET A 115 -8.04 2.21 -8.55
C MET A 115 -8.16 3.44 -9.46
N PRO A 116 -7.31 4.46 -9.31
CA PRO A 116 -7.35 5.62 -10.20
C PRO A 116 -6.98 5.20 -11.64
N GLN A 117 -7.59 5.87 -12.61
CA GLN A 117 -7.42 5.59 -14.04
C GLN A 117 -6.04 6.01 -14.58
#